data_AF-A0A527H9L7-F1
#
_entry.id   AF-A0A527H9L7-F1
#
_cell.length_a   1.000
_cell.length_b   1.000
_cell.length_c   1.000
_cell.angle_alpha   90.00
_cell.angle_beta   90.00
_cell.angle_gamma   90.00
#
_symmetry.space_group_name_H-M   'P 1'
#
loop_
_entity.id
_entity.type
_entity.pdbx_description
1 polymer ?
#
loop_
_entity_poly.entity_id
_entity_poly.type
_entity_poly.pdbx_seq_one_letter_code
_entity_poly.pdbx_strand_id
1 'polypeptide(L)'
;MANEKAEPAAKAALLSSLKIARKLSRATIMSELVVGGQSNRADIVLANDRLSCFEIKTHADTLVRLPKQLDTFTRCFDETTVVAASKHLSAVCALVPDFVGVMELAGAAKSPQIIVHRQASASSHLSVESLLQLLPADRLRFVLGGRGLPKRRADLMQCAQGMSIGDARAAVISFLQDRYRVSSNAFASGAQKRVRSKDLLRLRRLHRIQASAPDDVEAQDWEIFQYIGQSFGCAPLDIAQAFAKA
;
A
#
# COMPACT_ATOMS: atom_id res chain seq x y z
N MET A 1 16.73 6.92 19.79
CA MET A 1 15.46 7.49 20.31
C MET A 1 14.87 8.64 19.47
N ALA A 2 15.63 9.40 18.67
CA ALA A 2 15.07 10.45 17.79
C ALA A 2 14.53 9.92 16.44
N ASN A 3 15.02 8.78 15.97
CA ASN A 3 14.79 8.27 14.61
C ASN A 3 13.40 7.65 14.39
N GLU A 4 12.83 7.05 15.43
CA GLU A 4 11.58 6.25 15.34
C GLU A 4 10.30 7.09 15.15
N LYS A 5 10.40 8.42 15.29
CA LYS A 5 9.25 9.35 15.24
C LYS A 5 9.15 10.18 13.95
N ALA A 6 10.19 10.19 13.11
CA ALA A 6 10.24 11.07 11.95
C ALA A 6 9.27 10.64 10.84
N GLU A 7 9.23 9.35 10.53
CA GLU A 7 8.38 8.82 9.46
C GLU A 7 6.87 8.87 9.79
N PRO A 8 6.41 8.50 11.00
CA PRO A 8 5.01 8.73 11.38
C PRO A 8 4.60 10.20 11.39
N ALA A 9 5.52 11.13 11.68
CA ALA A 9 5.23 12.57 11.59
C ALA A 9 5.11 13.02 10.12
N ALA A 10 5.97 12.51 9.24
CA ALA A 10 5.92 12.76 7.80
C ALA A 10 4.61 12.26 7.17
N LYS A 11 4.22 11.01 7.46
CA LYS A 11 2.93 10.43 7.01
C LYS A 11 1.74 11.25 7.49
N ALA A 12 1.74 11.68 8.75
CA ALA A 12 0.67 12.52 9.30
C ALA A 12 0.60 13.90 8.63
N ALA A 13 1.74 14.53 8.33
CA ALA A 13 1.78 15.80 7.59
C ALA A 13 1.30 15.64 6.15
N LEU A 14 1.72 14.59 5.45
CA LEU A 14 1.23 14.24 4.12
C LEU A 14 -0.29 14.08 4.11
N LEU A 15 -0.84 13.23 4.97
CA LEU A 15 -2.28 13.01 5.04
C LEU A 15 -3.05 14.27 5.44
N SER A 16 -2.49 15.12 6.31
CA SER A 16 -3.09 16.44 6.61
C SER A 16 -3.16 17.33 5.39
N SER A 17 -2.06 17.42 4.62
CA SER A 17 -2.00 18.20 3.37
C SER A 17 -3.00 17.69 2.33
N LEU A 18 -3.03 16.37 2.10
CA LEU A 18 -3.98 15.72 1.20
C LEU A 18 -5.43 15.92 1.63
N LYS A 19 -5.71 15.95 2.94
CA LYS A 19 -7.05 16.23 3.49
C LYS A 19 -7.48 17.66 3.17
N ILE A 20 -6.60 18.63 3.39
CA ILE A 20 -6.84 20.05 3.07
C ILE A 20 -7.10 20.22 1.57
N ALA A 21 -6.30 19.55 0.73
CA ALA A 21 -6.47 19.51 -0.72
C ALA A 21 -7.68 18.67 -1.20
N ARG A 22 -8.51 18.14 -0.29
CA ARG A 22 -9.68 17.28 -0.56
C ARG A 22 -9.37 15.99 -1.34
N LYS A 23 -8.10 15.59 -1.43
CA LYS A 23 -7.66 14.37 -2.12
C LYS A 23 -8.00 13.08 -1.38
N LEU A 24 -8.29 13.17 -0.08
CA LEU A 24 -8.75 12.02 0.72
C LEU A 24 -10.25 11.76 0.60
N SER A 25 -11.01 12.66 -0.03
CA SER A 25 -12.45 12.47 -0.20
C SER A 25 -12.72 11.25 -1.06
N ARG A 26 -13.57 10.34 -0.58
CA ARG A 26 -13.93 9.06 -1.25
C ARG A 26 -12.75 8.12 -1.50
N ALA A 27 -11.55 8.41 -1.01
CA ALA A 27 -10.40 7.55 -1.15
C ALA A 27 -10.37 6.51 -0.03
N THR A 28 -10.08 5.26 -0.39
CA THR A 28 -9.58 4.28 0.57
C THR A 28 -8.09 4.52 0.78
N ILE A 29 -7.70 4.77 2.02
CA ILE A 29 -6.33 5.09 2.42
C ILE A 29 -5.67 3.82 2.93
N MET A 30 -4.49 3.53 2.39
CA MET A 30 -3.66 2.41 2.81
C MET A 30 -2.31 2.95 3.26
N SER A 31 -1.78 2.36 4.33
CA SER A 31 -0.40 2.56 4.76
C SER A 31 0.35 1.26 4.55
N GLU A 32 1.63 1.33 4.16
CA GLU A 32 2.51 0.15 4.05
C GLU A 32 2.05 -0.90 3.03
N LEU A 33 1.50 -0.49 1.89
CA LEU A 33 1.00 -1.43 0.88
C LEU A 33 2.16 -2.18 0.22
N VAL A 34 2.14 -3.50 0.29
CA VAL A 34 3.15 -4.37 -0.34
C VAL A 34 2.89 -4.46 -1.84
N VAL A 35 3.93 -4.30 -2.66
CA VAL A 35 3.85 -4.28 -4.13
C VAL A 35 5.01 -5.04 -4.79
N GLY A 36 4.90 -5.32 -6.09
CA GLY A 36 5.96 -5.93 -6.89
C GLY A 36 6.42 -7.30 -6.35
N GLY A 37 5.48 -8.21 -6.10
CA GLY A 37 5.81 -9.56 -5.61
C GLY A 37 6.46 -9.57 -4.21
N GLN A 38 6.09 -8.63 -3.34
CA GLN A 38 6.61 -8.48 -1.97
C GLN A 38 8.00 -7.83 -1.85
N SER A 39 8.55 -7.31 -2.93
CA SER A 39 9.88 -6.69 -2.91
C SER A 39 9.91 -5.22 -2.49
N ASN A 40 8.76 -4.54 -2.57
CA ASN A 40 8.62 -3.12 -2.27
C ASN A 40 7.39 -2.85 -1.41
N ARG A 41 7.42 -1.73 -0.68
CA ARG A 41 6.35 -1.27 0.19
C ARG A 41 6.12 0.21 -0.06
N ALA A 42 4.93 0.55 -0.50
CA ALA A 42 4.50 1.93 -0.68
C ALA A 42 4.02 2.51 0.66
N ASP A 43 4.53 3.67 1.02
CA ASP A 43 4.26 4.29 2.31
C ASP A 43 2.78 4.64 2.50
N ILE A 44 2.20 5.39 1.55
CA ILE A 44 0.79 5.76 1.53
C ILE A 44 0.24 5.53 0.13
N VAL A 45 -0.90 4.86 0.04
CA VAL A 45 -1.64 4.66 -1.21
C VAL A 45 -3.07 5.15 -1.03
N LEU A 46 -3.58 5.83 -2.05
CA LEU A 46 -4.98 6.22 -2.18
C LEU A 46 -5.62 5.42 -3.31
N ALA A 47 -6.76 4.79 -3.04
CA ALA A 47 -7.59 4.15 -4.06
C ALA A 47 -8.98 4.83 -4.10
N ASN A 48 -9.23 5.57 -5.18
CA ASN A 48 -10.53 6.14 -5.53
C ASN A 48 -10.88 5.72 -6.97
N ASP A 49 -11.04 6.65 -7.91
CA ASP A 49 -11.15 6.34 -9.34
C ASP A 49 -9.77 6.07 -9.99
N ARG A 50 -8.69 6.37 -9.25
CA ARG A 50 -7.29 6.12 -9.61
C ARG A 50 -6.53 5.53 -8.43
N LEU A 51 -5.35 4.98 -8.73
CA LEU A 51 -4.39 4.52 -7.74
C LEU A 51 -3.23 5.51 -7.65
N SER A 52 -3.16 6.27 -6.55
CA SER A 52 -2.06 7.21 -6.30
C SER A 52 -1.16 6.70 -5.18
N CYS A 53 0.15 6.69 -5.41
CA CYS A 53 1.17 6.24 -4.46
C CYS A 53 2.06 7.40 -4.02
N PHE A 54 2.38 7.44 -2.73
CA PHE A 54 3.30 8.40 -2.13
C PHE A 54 4.42 7.63 -1.44
N GLU A 55 5.65 7.92 -1.82
CA GLU A 55 6.88 7.37 -1.22
C GLU A 55 7.59 8.47 -0.44
N ILE A 56 7.92 8.23 0.83
CA ILE A 56 8.46 9.23 1.74
C ILE A 56 9.96 8.98 1.94
N LYS A 57 10.76 10.05 1.86
CA LYS A 57 12.19 10.06 2.18
C LYS A 57 12.45 11.14 3.23
N THR A 58 12.52 10.73 4.49
CA THR A 58 12.80 11.60 5.63
C THR A 58 14.27 12.04 5.66
N HIS A 59 14.63 12.93 6.58
CA HIS A 59 16.02 13.38 6.73
C HIS A 59 16.98 12.23 7.15
N ALA A 60 16.48 11.11 7.69
CA ALA A 60 17.33 9.98 8.06
C ALA A 60 17.59 9.02 6.88
N ASP A 61 16.82 9.15 5.80
CA ASP A 61 16.87 8.20 4.70
C ASP A 61 18.08 8.42 3.78
N THR A 62 18.34 7.37 2.99
CA THR A 62 19.19 7.44 1.80
C THR A 62 18.31 7.22 0.57
N LEU A 63 18.79 7.68 -0.59
CA LEU A 63 18.05 7.54 -1.86
C LEU A 63 18.42 6.26 -2.63
N VAL A 64 19.27 5.39 -2.07
CA VAL A 64 19.82 4.20 -2.75
C VAL A 64 18.73 3.28 -3.31
N ARG A 65 17.63 3.11 -2.57
CA ARG A 65 16.51 2.24 -2.98
C ARG A 65 15.49 2.92 -3.89
N LEU A 66 15.51 4.24 -3.97
CA LEU A 66 14.47 5.02 -4.64
C LEU A 66 14.31 4.65 -6.13
N PRO A 67 15.37 4.47 -6.95
CA PRO A 67 15.20 4.09 -8.36
C PRO A 67 14.41 2.80 -8.56
N LYS A 68 14.72 1.74 -7.78
CA LYS A 68 14.03 0.45 -7.86
C LYS A 68 12.58 0.56 -7.41
N GLN A 69 12.33 1.36 -6.37
CA GLN A 69 10.97 1.63 -5.91
C GLN A 69 10.16 2.35 -6.99
N LEU A 70 10.72 3.40 -7.62
CA LEU A 70 10.07 4.13 -8.71
C LEU A 70 9.78 3.27 -9.93
N ASP A 71 10.70 2.41 -10.35
CA ASP A 71 10.47 1.48 -11.46
C ASP A 71 9.26 0.56 -11.18
N THR A 72 9.12 0.09 -9.94
CA THR A 72 7.95 -0.72 -9.54
C THR A 72 6.69 0.13 -9.44
N PHE A 73 6.74 1.26 -8.73
CA PHE A 73 5.55 2.06 -8.43
C PHE A 73 4.95 2.68 -9.67
N THR A 74 5.78 3.21 -10.58
CA THR A 74 5.29 3.83 -11.83
C THR A 74 4.61 2.81 -12.75
N ARG A 75 4.88 1.51 -12.60
CA ARG A 75 4.18 0.45 -13.34
C ARG A 75 2.88 0.00 -12.69
N CYS A 76 2.74 0.18 -11.37
CA CYS A 76 1.60 -0.27 -10.56
C CYS A 76 0.55 0.82 -10.28
N PHE A 77 0.94 2.09 -10.29
CA PHE A 77 0.09 3.21 -9.84
C PHE A 77 -0.12 4.21 -10.98
N ASP A 78 -1.34 4.76 -11.05
CA ASP A 78 -1.67 5.82 -12.01
C ASP A 78 -0.83 7.06 -11.76
N GLU A 79 -0.58 7.38 -10.50
CA GLU A 79 0.22 8.55 -10.08
C GLU A 79 1.21 8.12 -9.01
N THR A 80 2.46 8.53 -9.14
CA THR A 80 3.50 8.33 -8.12
C THR A 80 4.06 9.68 -7.69
N THR A 81 4.17 9.91 -6.39
CA THR A 81 4.75 11.13 -5.81
C THR A 81 5.85 10.75 -4.82
N VAL A 82 7.00 11.41 -4.90
CA VAL A 82 8.05 11.34 -3.88
C VAL A 82 7.90 12.52 -2.93
N VAL A 83 7.84 12.24 -1.63
CA VAL A 83 7.78 13.23 -0.56
C VAL A 83 9.14 13.23 0.14
N ALA A 84 9.97 14.24 -0.14
CA ALA A 84 11.37 14.25 0.27
C ALA A 84 11.68 15.35 1.28
N ALA A 85 12.45 15.06 2.33
CA ALA A 85 13.05 16.09 3.18
C ALA A 85 13.90 17.05 2.34
N SER A 86 13.98 18.32 2.75
CA SER A 86 14.64 19.39 1.96
C SER A 86 16.04 19.02 1.48
N LYS A 87 16.84 18.31 2.30
CA LYS A 87 18.20 17.86 1.92
C LYS A 87 18.24 16.92 0.70
N HIS A 88 17.14 16.23 0.41
CA HIS A 88 17.02 15.27 -0.68
C HIS A 88 16.37 15.87 -1.92
N LEU A 89 15.79 17.07 -1.82
CA LEU A 89 14.93 17.63 -2.86
C LEU A 89 15.65 17.74 -4.21
N SER A 90 16.84 18.33 -4.24
CA SER A 90 17.63 18.48 -5.47
C SER A 90 17.94 17.13 -6.12
N ALA A 91 18.39 16.15 -5.34
CA ALA A 91 18.70 14.80 -5.84
C ALA A 91 17.44 14.07 -6.34
N VAL A 92 16.30 14.23 -5.66
CA VAL A 92 15.03 13.64 -6.10
C VAL A 92 14.58 14.28 -7.41
N CYS A 93 14.58 15.62 -7.52
CA CYS A 93 14.20 16.31 -8.75
C CYS A 93 15.05 15.90 -9.96
N ALA A 94 16.35 15.65 -9.77
CA ALA A 94 17.24 15.18 -10.83
C ALA A 94 17.01 13.71 -11.22
N LEU A 95 16.40 12.92 -10.35
CA LEU A 95 16.25 11.46 -10.50
C LEU A 95 14.88 11.06 -11.04
N VAL A 96 13.81 11.77 -10.64
CA VAL A 96 12.44 11.37 -10.94
C VAL A 96 11.98 11.86 -12.32
N PRO A 97 11.32 11.01 -13.14
CA PRO A 97 10.70 11.44 -14.40
C PRO A 97 9.68 12.58 -14.21
N ASP A 98 9.41 13.34 -15.27
CA ASP A 98 8.54 14.54 -15.21
C ASP A 98 7.10 14.25 -14.76
N PHE A 99 6.59 13.04 -15.06
CA PHE A 99 5.25 12.64 -14.64
C PHE A 99 5.15 12.25 -13.15
N VAL A 100 6.30 12.03 -12.48
CA VAL A 100 6.35 11.75 -11.04
C VAL A 100 6.27 13.06 -10.26
N GLY A 101 5.33 13.12 -9.32
CA GLY A 101 5.15 14.26 -8.43
C GLY A 101 6.29 14.40 -7.44
N VAL A 102 6.57 15.63 -7.03
CA VAL A 102 7.58 15.96 -6.01
C VAL A 102 6.96 16.88 -4.97
N MET A 103 7.01 16.43 -3.73
CA MET A 103 6.64 17.21 -2.56
C MET A 103 7.84 17.29 -1.62
N GLU A 104 8.01 18.44 -0.98
CA GLU A 104 9.01 18.64 0.05
C GLU A 104 8.37 18.48 1.44
N LEU A 105 9.07 17.75 2.29
CA LEU A 105 8.85 17.67 3.73
C LEU A 105 9.73 18.73 4.41
N ALA A 106 9.18 19.94 4.56
CA ALA A 106 9.86 21.10 5.11
C ALA A 106 9.60 21.30 6.62
N GLY A 107 10.40 22.14 7.26
CA GLY A 107 10.25 22.51 8.68
C GLY A 107 10.82 21.47 9.65
N ALA A 108 10.54 21.65 10.94
CA ALA A 108 11.08 20.80 11.99
C ALA A 108 10.47 19.38 11.96
N ALA A 109 11.28 18.36 12.29
CA ALA A 109 10.86 16.95 12.23
C ALA A 109 9.60 16.61 13.06
N LYS A 110 9.32 17.36 14.13
CA LYS A 110 8.11 17.18 14.97
C LYS A 110 6.87 17.88 14.42
N SER A 111 7.04 18.82 13.51
CA SER A 111 5.96 19.61 12.91
C SER A 111 6.22 19.85 11.42
N PRO A 112 6.40 18.78 10.63
CA PRO A 112 6.72 18.97 9.22
C PRO A 112 5.54 19.56 8.46
N GLN A 113 5.88 20.31 7.41
CA GLN A 113 4.94 20.88 6.46
C GLN A 113 5.20 20.29 5.08
N ILE A 114 4.16 20.26 4.26
CA ILE A 114 4.24 19.76 2.88
C ILE A 114 4.20 20.95 1.94
N ILE A 115 5.25 21.09 1.11
CA ILE A 115 5.30 22.04 0.01
C ILE A 115 5.26 21.25 -1.28
N VAL A 116 4.36 21.60 -2.21
CA VAL A 116 4.27 20.89 -3.49
C VAL A 116 5.12 21.60 -4.53
N HIS A 117 6.13 20.91 -5.06
CA HIS A 117 7.01 21.41 -6.12
C HIS A 117 6.53 20.98 -7.50
N ARG A 118 6.01 19.76 -7.62
CA ARG A 118 5.46 19.22 -8.86
C ARG A 118 4.29 18.29 -8.58
N GLN A 119 3.16 18.51 -9.25
CA GLN A 119 2.03 17.58 -9.19
C GLN A 119 2.35 16.32 -10.00
N ALA A 120 1.96 15.15 -9.50
CA ALA A 120 2.03 13.94 -10.29
C ALA A 120 1.02 13.99 -11.43
N SER A 121 1.34 13.30 -12.53
CA SER A 121 0.41 13.06 -13.63
C SER A 121 0.37 11.57 -13.93
N ALA A 122 -0.47 11.18 -14.91
CA ALA A 122 -0.63 9.78 -15.28
C ALA A 122 0.72 9.16 -15.68
N SER A 123 1.04 8.03 -15.05
CA SER A 123 2.26 7.30 -15.35
C SER A 123 2.24 6.76 -16.78
N SER A 124 3.28 7.08 -17.56
CA SER A 124 3.50 6.52 -18.89
C SER A 124 3.95 5.05 -18.84
N HIS A 125 4.28 4.52 -17.66
CA HIS A 125 4.79 3.15 -17.49
C HIS A 125 3.75 2.18 -16.93
N LEU A 126 2.51 2.64 -16.73
CA LEU A 126 1.45 1.82 -16.16
C LEU A 126 1.24 0.55 -16.98
N SER A 127 1.21 -0.60 -16.31
CA SER A 127 1.07 -1.90 -17.00
C SER A 127 -0.03 -2.74 -16.37
N VAL A 128 -0.79 -3.44 -17.22
CA VAL A 128 -1.80 -4.42 -16.80
C VAL A 128 -1.17 -5.48 -15.90
N GLU A 129 0.00 -5.99 -16.30
CA GLU A 129 0.70 -7.02 -15.55
C GLU A 129 1.02 -6.55 -14.12
N SER A 130 1.63 -5.38 -13.96
CA SER A 130 2.02 -4.87 -12.64
C SER A 130 0.82 -4.43 -11.79
N LEU A 131 -0.28 -3.99 -12.41
CA LEU A 131 -1.54 -3.75 -11.71
C LEU A 131 -2.10 -5.05 -11.12
N LEU A 132 -2.22 -6.09 -11.95
CA LEU A 132 -2.72 -7.40 -11.51
C LEU A 132 -1.79 -8.05 -10.47
N GLN A 133 -0.53 -7.63 -10.41
CA GLN A 133 0.36 -8.04 -9.33
C GLN A 133 -0.12 -7.61 -7.92
N LEU A 134 -1.00 -6.61 -7.81
CA LEU A 134 -1.60 -6.18 -6.55
C LEU A 134 -2.76 -7.07 -6.09
N LEU A 135 -3.28 -7.94 -6.95
CA LEU A 135 -4.31 -8.91 -6.61
C LEU A 135 -3.71 -10.21 -6.05
N PRO A 136 -4.21 -10.74 -4.93
CA PRO A 136 -4.04 -12.13 -4.54
C PRO A 136 -4.45 -13.10 -5.66
N ALA A 137 -3.85 -14.28 -5.71
CA ALA A 137 -4.08 -15.24 -6.80
C ALA A 137 -5.55 -15.69 -6.91
N ASP A 138 -6.24 -15.89 -5.78
CA ASP A 138 -7.67 -16.20 -5.72
C ASP A 138 -8.53 -15.05 -6.28
N ARG A 139 -8.16 -13.80 -5.97
CA ARG A 139 -8.86 -12.61 -6.49
C ARG A 139 -8.61 -12.40 -7.98
N LEU A 140 -7.38 -12.60 -8.45
CA LEU A 140 -7.06 -12.59 -9.88
C LEU A 140 -7.89 -13.65 -10.62
N ARG A 141 -7.93 -14.88 -10.10
CA ARG A 141 -8.75 -15.96 -10.67
C ARG A 141 -10.23 -15.61 -10.71
N PHE A 142 -10.75 -14.99 -9.66
CA PHE A 142 -12.15 -14.54 -9.60
C PHE A 142 -12.46 -13.53 -10.71
N VAL A 143 -11.61 -12.51 -10.88
CA VAL A 143 -11.77 -11.45 -11.90
C VAL A 143 -11.72 -12.02 -13.33
N LEU A 144 -10.94 -13.09 -13.55
CA LEU A 144 -10.81 -13.73 -14.86
C LEU A 144 -11.95 -14.70 -15.22
N GLY A 145 -12.97 -14.87 -14.36
CA GLY A 145 -14.14 -15.73 -14.63
C GLY A 145 -14.19 -17.04 -13.83
N GLY A 146 -13.19 -17.31 -12.98
CA GLY A 146 -13.26 -18.34 -11.96
C GLY A 146 -13.13 -19.80 -12.43
N ARG A 147 -14.26 -20.50 -12.65
CA ARG A 147 -14.28 -21.97 -12.86
C ARG A 147 -13.45 -22.35 -14.09
N GLY A 148 -12.77 -23.50 -14.03
CA GLY A 148 -11.90 -23.97 -15.12
C GLY A 148 -10.54 -23.28 -15.25
N LEU A 149 -10.32 -22.16 -14.54
CA LEU A 149 -9.02 -21.47 -14.56
C LEU A 149 -7.95 -22.16 -13.70
N PRO A 150 -6.67 -22.00 -14.07
CA PRO A 150 -5.54 -22.54 -13.31
C PRO A 150 -5.44 -21.91 -11.92
N LYS A 151 -4.72 -22.59 -11.02
CA LYS A 151 -4.46 -22.10 -9.65
C LYS A 151 -3.17 -21.27 -9.56
N ARG A 152 -2.17 -21.56 -10.39
CA ARG A 152 -0.87 -20.89 -10.29
C ARG A 152 -0.97 -19.47 -10.85
N ARG A 153 -0.33 -18.53 -10.17
CA ARG A 153 -0.32 -17.13 -10.59
C ARG A 153 0.21 -16.94 -12.01
N ALA A 154 1.30 -17.61 -12.37
CA ALA A 154 1.90 -17.48 -13.70
C ALA A 154 0.90 -17.82 -14.81
N ASP A 155 0.16 -18.91 -14.67
CA ASP A 155 -0.86 -19.32 -15.65
C ASP A 155 -2.05 -18.34 -15.67
N LEU A 156 -2.47 -17.82 -14.51
CA LEU A 156 -3.51 -16.80 -14.43
C LEU A 156 -3.10 -15.49 -15.12
N MET A 157 -1.83 -15.09 -15.01
CA MET A 157 -1.29 -13.91 -15.71
C MET A 157 -1.31 -14.12 -17.22
N GLN A 158 -1.11 -15.36 -17.70
CA GLN A 158 -1.28 -15.70 -19.11
C GLN A 158 -2.74 -15.60 -19.54
N CYS A 159 -3.69 -16.06 -18.72
CA CYS A 159 -5.13 -15.88 -19.00
C CYS A 159 -5.57 -14.41 -19.00
N ALA A 160 -4.83 -13.52 -18.33
CA ALA A 160 -5.10 -12.08 -18.33
C ALA A 160 -4.52 -11.34 -19.55
N GLN A 161 -3.85 -12.05 -20.48
CA GLN A 161 -3.36 -11.45 -21.72
C GLN A 161 -4.51 -10.84 -22.52
N GLY A 162 -4.41 -9.55 -22.82
CA GLY A 162 -5.45 -8.80 -23.54
C GLY A 162 -6.45 -8.05 -22.65
N MET A 163 -6.37 -8.20 -21.31
CA MET A 163 -7.16 -7.34 -20.40
C MET A 163 -6.76 -5.87 -20.59
N SER A 164 -7.75 -4.98 -20.64
CA SER A 164 -7.49 -3.55 -20.75
C SER A 164 -6.91 -2.99 -19.45
N ILE A 165 -6.14 -1.90 -19.54
CA ILE A 165 -5.68 -1.16 -18.35
C ILE A 165 -6.87 -0.70 -17.50
N GLY A 166 -7.99 -0.32 -18.13
CA GLY A 166 -9.20 0.11 -17.43
C GLY A 166 -9.80 -0.97 -16.55
N ASP A 167 -9.97 -2.18 -17.10
CA ASP A 167 -10.53 -3.32 -16.38
C ASP A 167 -9.61 -3.80 -15.26
N ALA A 168 -8.30 -3.88 -15.55
CA ALA A 168 -7.30 -4.23 -14.55
C ALA A 168 -7.29 -3.23 -13.39
N ARG A 169 -7.34 -1.92 -13.70
CA ARG A 169 -7.43 -0.85 -12.70
C ARG A 169 -8.70 -0.98 -11.87
N ALA A 170 -9.86 -1.15 -12.50
CA ALA A 170 -11.14 -1.27 -11.81
C ALA A 170 -11.16 -2.48 -10.86
N ALA A 171 -10.65 -3.62 -11.31
CA ALA A 171 -10.54 -4.84 -10.50
C ALA A 171 -9.64 -4.65 -9.27
N VAL A 172 -8.47 -4.02 -9.46
CA VAL A 172 -7.54 -3.72 -8.37
C VAL A 172 -8.12 -2.73 -7.38
N ILE A 173 -8.71 -1.63 -7.86
CA ILE A 173 -9.35 -0.61 -7.02
C ILE A 173 -10.46 -1.24 -6.18
N SER A 174 -11.36 -2.00 -6.80
CA SER A 174 -12.45 -2.69 -6.09
C SER A 174 -11.91 -3.60 -4.99
N PHE A 175 -10.89 -4.42 -5.30
CA PHE A 175 -10.27 -5.28 -4.31
C PHE A 175 -9.64 -4.50 -3.14
N LEU A 176 -8.88 -3.44 -3.43
CA LEU A 176 -8.21 -2.64 -2.40
C LEU A 176 -9.23 -1.90 -1.53
N GLN A 177 -10.26 -1.31 -2.14
CA GLN A 177 -11.35 -0.65 -1.43
C GLN A 177 -12.03 -1.62 -0.47
N ASP A 178 -12.42 -2.82 -0.94
CA ASP A 178 -13.02 -3.83 -0.07
C ASP A 178 -12.10 -4.26 1.07
N ARG A 179 -10.83 -4.54 0.74
CA ARG A 179 -9.84 -5.06 1.69
C ARG A 179 -9.50 -4.06 2.80
N TYR A 180 -9.45 -2.77 2.49
CA TYR A 180 -8.99 -1.72 3.39
C TYR A 180 -10.12 -0.79 3.87
N ARG A 181 -11.38 -1.07 3.51
CA ARG A 181 -12.57 -0.29 3.89
C ARG A 181 -12.64 0.00 5.38
N VAL A 182 -12.49 -1.02 6.22
CA VAL A 182 -12.65 -0.91 7.67
C VAL A 182 -11.59 0.02 8.28
N SER A 183 -10.31 -0.23 7.99
CA SER A 183 -9.21 0.61 8.49
C SER A 183 -9.27 2.04 7.96
N SER A 184 -9.62 2.22 6.67
CA SER A 184 -9.75 3.55 6.07
C SER A 184 -10.91 4.33 6.69
N ASN A 185 -12.06 3.69 6.91
CA ASN A 185 -13.21 4.32 7.55
C ASN A 185 -12.91 4.67 9.02
N ALA A 186 -12.23 3.79 9.76
CA ALA A 186 -11.79 4.08 11.12
C ALA A 186 -10.84 5.29 11.17
N PHE A 187 -9.92 5.41 10.20
CA PHE A 187 -9.08 6.59 10.06
C PHE A 187 -9.92 7.85 9.75
N ALA A 188 -10.83 7.77 8.78
CA ALA A 188 -11.64 8.90 8.37
C ALA A 188 -12.54 9.45 9.49
N SER A 189 -13.15 8.58 10.29
CA SER A 189 -14.01 8.97 11.43
C SER A 189 -13.22 9.51 12.62
N GLY A 190 -12.02 8.98 12.86
CA GLY A 190 -11.18 9.38 14.00
C GLY A 190 -10.25 10.56 13.73
N ALA A 191 -9.98 10.89 12.47
CA ALA A 191 -9.06 11.95 12.10
C ALA A 191 -9.72 13.34 12.17
N GLN A 192 -9.20 14.20 13.04
CA GLN A 192 -9.57 15.62 13.12
C GLN A 192 -9.13 16.40 11.86
N LYS A 193 -9.36 17.73 11.80
CA LYS A 193 -8.90 18.58 10.69
C LYS A 193 -7.40 18.41 10.39
N ARG A 194 -6.59 18.21 11.43
CA ARG A 194 -5.16 17.89 11.35
C ARG A 194 -4.92 16.43 11.77
N VAL A 195 -4.25 15.66 10.92
CA VAL A 195 -3.87 14.27 11.19
C VAL A 195 -2.63 14.26 12.08
N ARG A 196 -2.63 13.41 13.11
CA ARG A 196 -1.48 13.18 14.01
C ARG A 196 -0.93 11.78 13.83
N SER A 197 0.31 11.54 14.23
CA SER A 197 0.96 10.22 14.11
C SER A 197 0.16 9.10 14.80
N LYS A 198 -0.49 9.37 15.94
CA LYS A 198 -1.36 8.39 16.62
C LYS A 198 -2.58 7.99 15.79
N ASP A 199 -3.03 8.82 14.86
CA ASP A 199 -4.18 8.52 14.02
C ASP A 199 -3.84 7.46 12.95
N LEU A 200 -2.55 7.34 12.59
CA LEU A 200 -2.05 6.30 11.68
C LEU A 200 -2.25 4.89 12.22
N LEU A 201 -2.39 4.72 13.55
CA LEU A 201 -2.70 3.42 14.15
C LEU A 201 -4.05 2.87 13.64
N ARG A 202 -4.97 3.73 13.21
CA ARG A 202 -6.26 3.32 12.62
C ARG A 202 -6.12 2.78 11.21
N LEU A 203 -5.03 3.12 10.52
CA LEU A 203 -4.68 2.55 9.21
C LEU A 203 -3.96 1.21 9.33
N ARG A 204 -3.56 0.80 10.54
CA ARG A 204 -3.07 -0.57 10.75
C ARG A 204 -4.22 -1.53 10.49
N ARG A 205 -3.91 -2.60 9.76
CA ARG A 205 -4.87 -3.67 9.52
C ARG A 205 -5.18 -4.33 10.86
N LEU A 206 -6.36 -4.04 11.41
CA LEU A 206 -6.94 -4.88 12.44
C LEU A 206 -7.16 -6.25 11.79
N HIS A 207 -6.56 -7.30 12.35
CA HIS A 207 -6.88 -8.65 11.94
C HIS A 207 -8.39 -8.84 12.10
N ARG A 208 -9.02 -9.25 10.99
CA ARG A 208 -10.39 -9.75 10.79
C ARG A 208 -11.29 -9.69 12.06
N ILE A 209 -12.18 -8.71 12.14
CA ILE A 209 -13.43 -8.85 12.93
C ILE A 209 -14.58 -8.98 11.94
N GLN A 210 -15.04 -10.23 11.82
CA GLN A 210 -16.35 -10.76 11.48
C GLN A 210 -17.10 -10.27 10.22
N ALA A 211 -17.29 -11.20 9.29
CA ALA A 211 -18.64 -11.51 8.83
C ALA A 211 -19.09 -12.78 9.58
N SER A 212 -20.30 -12.72 10.15
CA SER A 212 -21.10 -13.74 10.88
C SER A 212 -20.59 -14.31 12.22
N ALA A 213 -21.47 -14.25 13.23
CA ALA A 213 -21.42 -14.97 14.52
C ALA A 213 -22.34 -16.23 14.48
N PRO A 214 -22.46 -17.09 15.51
CA PRO A 214 -21.69 -17.24 16.75
C PRO A 214 -21.13 -18.69 16.98
N ASP A 215 -20.38 -18.84 18.08
CA ASP A 215 -20.08 -20.06 18.86
C ASP A 215 -19.22 -21.17 18.25
N ASP A 216 -17.93 -21.15 18.60
CA ASP A 216 -17.15 -22.25 19.20
C ASP A 216 -15.67 -21.84 19.19
N VAL A 217 -15.18 -21.40 20.35
CA VAL A 217 -13.95 -20.60 20.50
C VAL A 217 -12.67 -21.45 20.37
N GLU A 218 -12.74 -22.78 20.45
CA GLU A 218 -11.54 -23.63 20.43
C GLU A 218 -11.24 -24.29 19.07
N ALA A 219 -12.18 -24.29 18.12
CA ALA A 219 -11.96 -24.82 16.78
C ALA A 219 -11.44 -23.77 15.77
N GLN A 220 -11.59 -22.47 16.09
CA GLN A 220 -11.27 -21.37 15.18
C GLN A 220 -9.76 -21.04 15.10
N ASP A 221 -8.97 -21.40 16.12
CA ASP A 221 -7.54 -21.10 16.12
C ASP A 221 -6.73 -21.99 15.16
N TRP A 222 -7.18 -23.22 14.89
CA TRP A 222 -6.51 -24.13 13.95
C TRP A 222 -6.65 -23.69 12.49
N GLU A 223 -7.82 -23.19 12.08
CA GLU A 223 -8.05 -22.72 10.71
C GLU A 223 -7.31 -21.39 10.40
N ILE A 224 -7.08 -20.56 11.42
CA ILE A 224 -6.32 -19.31 11.28
C ILE A 224 -4.83 -19.60 10.99
N PHE A 225 -4.27 -20.65 11.58
CA PHE A 225 -2.87 -21.05 11.33
C PHE A 225 -2.68 -21.81 10.01
N GLN A 226 -3.65 -22.60 9.55
CA GLN A 226 -3.50 -23.37 8.30
C GLN A 226 -3.41 -22.49 7.03
N TYR A 227 -3.96 -21.28 7.03
CA TYR A 227 -3.88 -20.40 5.85
C TYR A 227 -2.52 -19.69 5.70
N ILE A 228 -1.72 -19.59 6.78
CA ILE A 228 -0.38 -19.00 6.73
C ILE A 228 0.62 -19.96 6.05
N GLY A 229 0.40 -21.28 6.20
CA GLY A 229 1.30 -22.33 5.69
C GLY A 229 1.26 -22.59 4.18
N GLN A 230 0.25 -22.11 3.43
CA GLN A 230 0.21 -22.33 1.97
C GLN A 230 0.90 -21.22 1.16
N SER A 231 1.31 -20.12 1.78
CA SER A 231 2.03 -19.02 1.11
C SER A 231 3.50 -18.89 1.51
N PHE A 232 3.98 -19.64 2.51
CA PHE A 232 5.32 -19.43 3.09
C PHE A 232 6.10 -20.72 3.42
N GLY A 233 5.85 -21.84 2.73
CA GLY A 233 6.60 -23.08 2.95
C GLY A 233 6.46 -23.66 4.37
N CYS A 234 7.14 -24.77 4.66
CA CYS A 234 7.08 -25.40 5.98
C CYS A 234 7.59 -24.44 7.07
N ALA A 235 6.89 -24.42 8.21
CA ALA A 235 7.38 -23.75 9.41
C ALA A 235 8.76 -24.32 9.79
N PRO A 236 9.72 -23.46 10.16
CA PRO A 236 11.01 -23.88 10.71
C PRO A 236 10.87 -24.92 11.84
N LEU A 237 11.75 -25.92 11.84
CA LEU A 237 11.67 -27.13 12.67
C LEU A 237 11.72 -26.83 14.18
N ASP A 238 12.40 -25.75 14.54
CA ASP A 238 12.49 -25.18 15.89
C ASP A 238 11.14 -24.67 16.41
N ILE A 239 10.32 -24.09 15.53
CA ILE A 239 8.96 -23.65 15.87
C ILE A 239 8.02 -24.86 16.00
N ALA A 240 8.15 -25.86 15.12
CA ALA A 240 7.33 -27.07 15.18
C ALA A 240 7.54 -27.89 16.47
N GLN A 241 8.77 -27.91 17.01
CA GLN A 241 9.09 -28.66 18.22
C GLN A 241 8.63 -27.97 19.52
N ALA A 242 8.54 -26.64 19.53
CA ALA A 242 8.11 -25.88 20.70
C ALA A 242 6.63 -26.14 21.07
N PHE A 243 5.80 -26.54 20.10
CA PHE A 243 4.37 -26.78 20.28
C PHE A 243 3.99 -28.27 20.36
N ALA A 244 4.93 -29.20 20.17
CA ALA A 244 4.67 -30.64 20.32
C ALA A 244 4.80 -31.12 21.79
N LYS A 245 5.13 -30.22 22.73
CA LYS A 245 5.28 -30.51 24.16
C LYS A 245 4.34 -29.70 25.06
N ALA A 246 3.32 -29.07 24.48
CA ALA A 246 2.21 -28.44 25.21
C ALA A 246 0.96 -29.34 25.10
#